data_AF-A0A9D1NZK2-F1
#
_entry.id   AF-A0A9D1NZK2-F1
#
_cell.length_a   1.000
_cell.length_b   1.000
_cell.length_c   1.000
_cell.angle_alpha   90.00
_cell.angle_beta   90.00
_cell.angle_gamma   90.00
#
_symmetry.space_group_name_H-M   'P 1'
#
loop_
_entity.id
_entity.type
_entity.pdbx_description
1 polymer ?
#
loop_
_entity_poly.entity_id
_entity_poly.type
_entity_poly.pdbx_seq_one_letter_code
_entity_poly.pdbx_strand_id
1 'polypeptide(L)'
;MKREYGQRNAYGRARQGEYVYGREERLRLLRIRRRRRAFRKRLLLTAAAVAAAFLLGFSLSGFSGMPSEKTPSYKYYTAVTVHRDDTLWSIASQYMTDGYDSLQDYIGEIREINGMESSKLYYGQKLVVPYYSSEIL
;
A
#
# COMPACT_ATOMS: atom_id res chain seq x y z
N MET A 1 20.45 43.28 78.48
CA MET A 1 20.33 41.83 78.19
C MET A 1 19.11 41.42 77.35
N LYS A 2 17.89 41.95 77.52
CA LYS A 2 16.71 41.46 76.77
C LYS A 2 16.68 41.80 75.25
N ARG A 3 17.44 42.80 74.79
CA ARG A 3 17.41 43.27 73.38
C ARG A 3 18.17 42.35 72.40
N GLU A 4 19.28 41.73 72.81
CA GLU A 4 20.05 40.81 71.96
C GLU A 4 19.38 39.44 71.78
N TYR A 5 18.69 38.94 72.82
CA TYR A 5 17.94 37.69 72.73
C TYR A 5 16.76 37.78 71.74
N GLY A 6 16.09 38.94 71.65
CA GLY A 6 15.03 39.19 70.68
C GLY A 6 15.54 39.17 69.23
N GLN A 7 16.71 39.76 68.97
CA GLN A 7 17.30 39.83 67.62
C GLN A 7 17.84 38.49 67.13
N ARG A 8 18.46 37.68 68.02
CA ARG A 8 18.94 36.34 67.67
C ARG A 8 17.79 35.38 67.31
N ASN A 9 16.67 35.48 68.01
CA ASN A 9 15.47 34.69 67.72
C ASN A 9 14.75 35.15 66.44
N ALA A 10 14.74 36.46 66.16
CA ALA A 10 14.20 36.98 64.92
C ALA A 10 15.04 36.55 63.70
N TYR A 11 16.38 36.59 63.84
CA TYR A 11 17.30 36.17 62.77
C TYR A 11 17.20 34.67 62.46
N GLY A 12 17.08 33.84 63.49
CA GLY A 12 16.87 32.40 63.34
C GLY A 12 15.55 32.07 62.62
N ARG A 13 14.46 32.76 62.96
CA ARG A 13 13.16 32.58 62.29
C ARG A 13 13.17 33.06 60.84
N ALA A 14 13.83 34.18 60.56
CA ALA A 14 13.95 34.72 59.19
C ALA A 14 14.69 33.72 58.28
N ARG A 15 15.83 33.19 58.73
CA ARG A 15 16.59 32.17 57.98
C ARG A 15 15.81 30.87 57.79
N GLN A 16 15.05 30.45 58.79
CA GLN A 16 14.20 29.27 58.67
C GLN A 16 13.07 29.49 57.66
N GLY A 17 12.47 30.68 57.62
CA GLY A 17 11.49 31.09 56.63
C GLY A 17 12.05 31.11 55.21
N GLU A 18 13.23 31.70 54.99
CA GLU A 18 13.91 31.71 53.69
C GLU A 18 14.25 30.31 53.19
N TYR A 19 14.70 29.42 54.09
CA TYR A 19 15.03 28.05 53.73
C TYR A 19 13.80 27.23 53.31
N VAL A 20 12.68 27.42 54.04
CA VAL A 20 11.40 26.79 53.71
C VAL A 20 10.85 27.35 52.41
N TYR A 21 10.86 28.67 52.23
CA TYR A 21 10.40 29.34 51.01
C TYR A 21 11.19 28.91 49.77
N GLY A 22 12.53 28.90 49.84
CA GLY A 22 13.39 28.43 48.74
C GLY A 22 13.24 26.93 48.45
N ARG A 23 12.95 26.09 49.47
CA ARG A 23 12.64 24.67 49.28
C ARG A 23 11.31 24.47 48.54
N GLU A 24 10.29 25.25 48.87
CA GLU A 24 8.99 25.18 48.19
C GLU A 24 9.07 25.60 46.73
N GLU A 25 9.77 26.69 46.41
CA GLU A 25 9.97 27.14 45.03
C GLU A 25 10.70 26.07 44.19
N ARG A 26 11.77 25.47 44.74
CA ARG A 26 12.49 24.36 44.10
C ARG A 26 11.57 23.16 43.85
N LEU A 27 10.73 22.78 44.81
CA LEU A 27 9.76 21.69 44.66
C LEU A 27 8.68 22.00 43.63
N ARG A 28 8.19 23.25 43.55
CA ARG A 28 7.22 23.71 42.54
C ARG A 28 7.84 23.62 41.13
N LEU A 29 9.07 24.08 40.95
CA LEU A 29 9.78 23.98 39.67
C LEU A 29 10.04 22.53 39.26
N LEU A 30 10.41 21.65 40.19
CA LEU A 30 10.57 20.22 39.93
C LEU A 30 9.24 19.55 39.53
N ARG A 31 8.12 19.92 40.14
CA ARG A 31 6.78 19.43 39.75
C ARG A 31 6.41 19.88 38.34
N ILE A 32 6.68 21.13 37.97
CA ILE A 32 6.44 21.66 36.61
C ILE A 32 7.34 20.95 35.58
N ARG A 33 8.64 20.78 35.89
CA ARG A 33 9.59 20.05 35.04
C ARG A 33 9.23 18.57 34.88
N ARG A 34 8.79 17.89 35.95
CA ARG A 34 8.32 16.49 35.89
C ARG A 34 7.04 16.36 35.07
N ARG A 35 6.05 17.24 35.24
CA ARG A 35 4.83 17.27 34.42
C ARG A 35 5.13 17.53 32.94
N ARG A 36 6.01 18.48 32.62
CA ARG A 36 6.45 18.75 31.24
C ARG A 36 7.20 17.57 30.62
N ARG A 37 8.07 16.90 31.38
CA ARG A 37 8.77 15.69 30.92
C ARG A 37 7.82 14.52 30.69
N ALA A 38 6.88 14.29 31.61
CA ALA A 38 5.87 13.24 31.46
C ALA A 38 4.93 13.50 30.27
N PHE A 39 4.51 14.76 30.09
CA PHE A 39 3.70 15.17 28.94
C PHE A 39 4.45 15.02 27.62
N ARG A 40 5.71 15.49 27.53
CA ARG A 40 6.56 15.30 26.34
C ARG A 40 6.80 13.82 26.02
N LYS A 41 7.05 12.99 27.03
CA LYS A 41 7.20 11.53 26.84
C LYS A 41 5.91 10.91 26.30
N ARG A 42 4.75 11.24 26.87
CA ARG A 42 3.46 10.76 26.37
C ARG A 42 3.20 11.21 24.94
N LEU A 43 3.47 12.48 24.63
CA LEU A 43 3.32 13.05 23.28
C LEU A 43 4.22 12.35 22.26
N LEU A 44 5.49 12.10 22.61
CA LEU A 44 6.43 11.38 21.74
C LEU A 44 6.01 9.93 21.52
N LEU A 45 5.55 9.24 22.57
CA LEU A 45 5.05 7.86 22.46
C LEU A 45 3.80 7.78 21.58
N THR A 46 2.85 8.72 21.74
CA THR A 46 1.64 8.77 20.91
C THR A 46 1.99 9.08 19.45
N ALA A 47 2.91 10.02 19.20
CA ALA A 47 3.35 10.34 17.84
C ALA A 47 4.07 9.16 17.17
N ALA A 48 4.94 8.46 17.91
CA ALA A 48 5.62 7.27 17.41
C ALA A 48 4.63 6.12 17.10
N ALA A 49 3.61 5.92 17.93
CA ALA A 49 2.57 4.91 17.68
C ALA A 49 1.74 5.22 16.43
N VAL A 50 1.38 6.49 16.22
CA VAL A 50 0.67 6.94 15.01
C VAL A 50 1.55 6.75 13.77
N ALA A 51 2.83 7.15 13.83
CA ALA A 51 3.76 6.93 12.73
C ALA A 51 3.94 5.44 12.39
N ALA A 52 4.06 4.57 13.40
CA ALA A 52 4.13 3.12 13.20
C ALA A 52 2.84 2.57 12.57
N ALA A 53 1.66 3.05 12.99
CA ALA A 53 0.38 2.66 12.39
C ALA A 53 0.29 3.09 10.91
N PHE A 54 0.81 4.26 10.54
CA PHE A 54 0.88 4.68 9.13
C PHE A 54 1.85 3.82 8.31
N LEU A 55 3.02 3.47 8.86
CA LEU A 55 3.99 2.61 8.19
C LEU A 55 3.46 1.17 7.98
N LEU A 56 2.73 0.64 8.97
CA LEU A 56 2.09 -0.67 8.87
C LEU A 56 0.85 -0.64 7.96
N GLY A 57 0.06 0.44 8.00
CA GLY A 57 -1.10 0.64 7.14
C GLY A 57 -0.74 0.82 5.66
N PHE A 58 0.44 1.37 5.36
CA PHE A 58 0.96 1.47 3.98
C PHE A 58 1.40 0.12 3.40
N SER A 59 1.64 -0.89 4.26
CA SER A 59 2.14 -2.21 3.82
C SER A 59 1.05 -3.17 3.32
N LEU A 60 -0.24 -2.84 3.46
CA LEU A 60 -1.35 -3.73 3.04
C LEU A 60 -1.93 -3.39 1.65
N SER A 61 -1.48 -2.32 1.00
CA SER A 61 -2.00 -1.89 -0.31
C SER A 61 -1.02 -2.06 -1.47
N GLY A 62 0.19 -2.59 -1.22
CA GLY A 62 1.28 -2.66 -2.19
C GLY A 62 1.72 -4.05 -2.64
N PHE A 63 1.16 -5.13 -2.07
CA PHE A 63 1.54 -6.50 -2.41
C PHE A 63 0.54 -7.18 -3.34
N SER A 64 0.22 -6.51 -4.45
CA SER A 64 -0.53 -7.10 -5.55
C SER A 64 0.19 -6.74 -6.84
N GLY A 65 1.12 -7.59 -7.26
CA GLY A 65 1.83 -7.42 -8.52
C GLY A 65 3.35 -7.43 -8.35
N MET A 66 3.90 -8.53 -7.84
CA MET A 66 5.21 -8.94 -8.37
C MET A 66 4.98 -9.14 -9.87
N PRO A 67 5.64 -8.39 -10.78
CA PRO A 67 5.56 -8.71 -12.18
C PRO A 67 6.17 -10.10 -12.32
N SER A 68 5.32 -11.10 -12.57
CA SER A 68 5.80 -12.35 -13.15
C SER A 68 6.67 -11.93 -14.32
N GLU A 69 7.89 -12.43 -14.37
CA GLU A 69 8.83 -12.22 -15.47
C GLU A 69 8.04 -12.56 -16.75
N LYS A 70 7.52 -11.53 -17.44
CA LYS A 70 6.68 -11.74 -18.61
C LYS A 70 7.66 -12.10 -19.70
N THR A 71 7.84 -13.40 -19.93
CA THR A 71 8.50 -13.88 -21.15
C THR A 71 7.86 -13.12 -22.31
N PRO A 72 8.64 -12.39 -23.13
CA PRO A 72 8.06 -11.61 -24.21
C PRO A 72 7.28 -12.55 -25.11
N SER A 73 6.00 -12.23 -25.31
CA SER A 73 5.12 -12.99 -26.18
C SER A 73 4.74 -12.13 -27.38
N TYR A 74 4.90 -12.70 -28.57
CA TYR A 74 4.68 -12.05 -29.84
C TYR A 74 3.42 -12.60 -30.49
N LYS A 75 2.61 -11.70 -31.08
CA LYS A 75 1.40 -12.05 -31.82
C LYS A 75 1.78 -12.50 -33.23
N TYR A 76 1.32 -13.68 -33.60
CA TYR A 76 1.46 -14.29 -34.92
C TYR A 76 0.10 -14.68 -35.48
N TYR A 77 0.05 -15.03 -36.76
CA TYR A 77 -1.17 -15.44 -37.45
C TYR A 77 -0.96 -16.80 -38.11
N THR A 78 -1.97 -17.67 -37.98
CA THR A 78 -1.99 -18.97 -38.66
C THR A 78 -3.34 -19.20 -39.33
N ALA A 79 -3.38 -20.10 -40.32
CA ALA A 79 -4.59 -20.44 -41.03
C ALA A 79 -5.10 -21.82 -40.59
N VAL A 80 -6.31 -21.85 -40.06
CA VAL A 80 -7.01 -23.07 -39.63
C VAL A 80 -8.05 -23.45 -40.69
N THR A 81 -8.16 -24.75 -40.98
CA THR A 81 -9.20 -25.23 -41.91
C THR A 81 -10.42 -25.67 -41.11
N VAL A 82 -11.59 -25.14 -41.46
CA VAL A 82 -12.87 -25.44 -40.81
C VAL A 82 -13.36 -26.85 -41.17
N HIS A 83 -13.68 -27.65 -40.15
CA HIS A 83 -14.30 -28.98 -40.26
C HIS A 83 -15.81 -28.94 -40.00
N ARG A 84 -16.51 -30.08 -40.21
CA ARG A 84 -17.99 -30.14 -40.20
C ARG A 84 -18.62 -29.78 -38.84
N ASP A 85 -17.89 -29.99 -37.76
CA ASP A 85 -18.38 -29.79 -36.39
C ASP A 85 -17.75 -28.56 -35.72
N ASP A 86 -16.97 -27.78 -36.48
CA ASP A 86 -16.34 -26.57 -35.97
C ASP A 86 -17.35 -25.43 -35.88
N THR A 87 -17.28 -24.72 -34.76
CA THR A 87 -17.94 -23.44 -34.58
C THR A 87 -16.88 -22.37 -34.40
N LEU A 88 -17.23 -21.11 -34.69
CA LEU A 88 -16.30 -20.01 -34.45
C LEU A 88 -15.89 -19.95 -32.97
N TRP A 89 -16.79 -20.36 -32.07
CA TRP A 89 -16.54 -20.47 -30.65
C TRP A 89 -15.54 -21.58 -30.30
N SER A 90 -15.68 -22.77 -30.87
CA SER A 90 -14.74 -23.88 -30.59
C SER A 90 -13.34 -23.56 -31.09
N ILE A 91 -13.24 -23.01 -32.31
CA ILE A 91 -11.96 -22.53 -32.86
C ILE A 91 -11.38 -21.42 -31.97
N ALA A 92 -12.17 -20.41 -31.62
CA ALA A 92 -11.71 -19.33 -30.76
C ALA A 92 -11.20 -19.86 -29.41
N SER A 93 -11.93 -20.79 -28.78
CA SER A 93 -11.55 -21.35 -27.48
C SER A 93 -10.26 -22.16 -27.52
N GLN A 94 -9.92 -22.73 -28.68
CA GLN A 94 -8.72 -23.52 -28.87
C GLN A 94 -7.47 -22.65 -29.06
N TYR A 95 -7.61 -21.48 -29.70
CA TYR A 95 -6.47 -20.63 -30.07
C TYR A 95 -6.33 -19.37 -29.20
N MET A 96 -7.35 -19.02 -28.40
CA MET A 96 -7.27 -17.92 -27.44
C MET A 96 -6.16 -18.17 -26.41
N THR A 97 -5.43 -17.11 -26.08
CA THR A 97 -4.40 -17.09 -25.03
C THR A 97 -4.77 -16.06 -23.96
N ASP A 98 -4.06 -16.07 -22.83
CA ASP A 98 -4.34 -15.22 -21.66
C ASP A 98 -4.26 -13.70 -21.93
N GLY A 99 -3.87 -13.28 -23.14
CA GLY A 99 -3.78 -11.88 -23.56
C GLY A 99 -5.13 -11.20 -23.88
N TYR A 100 -6.25 -11.92 -23.79
CA TYR A 100 -7.59 -11.40 -24.08
C TYR A 100 -8.47 -11.33 -22.83
N ASP A 101 -9.22 -10.25 -22.70
CA ASP A 101 -10.16 -10.03 -21.59
C ASP A 101 -11.35 -11.00 -21.65
N SER A 102 -11.80 -11.35 -22.86
CA SER A 102 -12.87 -12.32 -23.05
C SER A 102 -12.74 -13.08 -24.38
N LEU A 103 -13.39 -14.25 -24.45
CA LEU A 103 -13.50 -15.00 -25.69
C LEU A 103 -14.27 -14.23 -26.78
N GLN A 104 -15.18 -13.35 -26.38
CA GLN A 104 -15.96 -12.53 -27.31
C GLN A 104 -15.07 -11.51 -28.03
N ASP A 105 -14.08 -10.93 -27.32
CA ASP A 105 -13.13 -9.99 -27.92
C ASP A 105 -12.24 -10.71 -28.94
N TYR A 106 -11.78 -11.91 -28.60
CA TYR A 106 -11.00 -12.74 -29.52
C TYR A 106 -11.79 -13.17 -30.76
N ILE A 107 -13.05 -13.57 -30.59
CA ILE A 107 -13.98 -13.85 -31.70
C ILE A 107 -14.16 -12.61 -32.58
N GLY A 108 -14.25 -11.42 -31.98
CA GLY A 108 -14.31 -10.15 -32.69
C GLY A 108 -13.10 -9.94 -33.60
N GLU A 109 -11.88 -10.13 -33.07
CA GLU A 109 -10.64 -9.99 -33.85
C GLU A 109 -10.56 -11.02 -34.99
N ILE A 110 -10.91 -12.30 -34.75
CA ILE A 110 -10.96 -13.32 -35.81
C ILE A 110 -11.91 -12.87 -36.93
N ARG A 111 -13.08 -12.33 -36.59
CA ARG A 111 -14.05 -11.87 -37.59
C ARG A 111 -13.53 -10.69 -38.37
N GLU A 112 -12.89 -9.73 -37.72
CA GLU A 112 -12.30 -8.56 -38.37
C GLU A 112 -11.23 -8.96 -39.39
N ILE A 113 -10.28 -9.82 -38.99
CA ILE A 113 -9.18 -10.27 -39.85
C ILE A 113 -9.68 -11.05 -41.07
N ASN A 114 -10.76 -11.82 -40.91
CA ASN A 114 -11.33 -12.63 -41.99
C ASN A 114 -12.45 -11.92 -42.75
N GLY A 115 -12.75 -10.66 -42.46
CA GLY A 115 -13.83 -9.90 -43.12
C GLY A 115 -15.23 -10.52 -42.92
N MET A 116 -15.49 -11.10 -41.74
CA MET A 116 -16.71 -11.84 -41.46
C MET A 116 -17.81 -10.97 -40.83
N GLU A 117 -18.88 -10.75 -41.58
CA GLU A 117 -20.08 -10.05 -41.09
C GLU A 117 -20.92 -10.87 -40.09
N SER A 118 -20.74 -12.19 -40.06
CA SER A 118 -21.45 -13.09 -39.12
C SER A 118 -20.52 -14.21 -38.63
N SER A 119 -20.96 -14.96 -37.62
CA SER A 119 -20.21 -16.12 -37.08
C SER A 119 -20.38 -17.41 -37.90
N LYS A 120 -20.92 -17.32 -39.12
CA LYS A 120 -21.16 -18.49 -39.98
C LYS A 120 -19.85 -18.97 -40.61
N LEU A 121 -19.61 -20.27 -40.50
CA LEU A 121 -18.45 -20.94 -41.09
C LEU A 121 -18.87 -21.90 -42.20
N TYR A 122 -17.96 -22.17 -43.13
CA TYR A 122 -18.15 -23.14 -44.20
C TYR A 122 -17.08 -24.23 -44.13
N TYR A 123 -17.48 -25.49 -44.32
CA TYR A 123 -16.54 -26.61 -44.38
C TYR A 123 -15.46 -26.38 -45.44
N GLY A 124 -14.20 -26.57 -45.05
CA GLY A 124 -13.03 -26.33 -45.91
C GLY A 124 -12.60 -24.87 -46.01
N GLN A 125 -13.32 -23.92 -45.39
CA GLN A 125 -12.89 -22.53 -45.29
C GLN A 125 -11.58 -22.43 -44.52
N LYS A 126 -10.65 -21.61 -45.01
CA LYS A 126 -9.47 -21.21 -44.23
C LYS A 126 -9.79 -19.97 -43.41
N LEU A 127 -9.54 -20.05 -42.11
CA LEU A 127 -9.76 -18.99 -41.16
C LEU A 127 -8.41 -18.57 -40.57
N VAL A 128 -8.06 -17.30 -40.70
CA VAL A 128 -6.86 -16.73 -40.09
C VAL A 128 -7.13 -16.45 -38.63
N VAL A 129 -6.32 -16.99 -37.73
CA VAL A 129 -6.47 -16.81 -36.28
C VAL A 129 -5.17 -16.24 -35.67
N PRO A 130 -5.26 -15.24 -34.77
CA PRO A 130 -4.11 -14.77 -34.00
C PRO A 130 -3.68 -15.80 -32.96
N TYR A 131 -2.39 -16.02 -32.74
CA TYR A 131 -1.87 -16.79 -31.61
C TYR A 131 -0.62 -16.11 -31.05
N TYR A 132 -0.25 -16.46 -29.81
CA TYR A 132 0.85 -15.84 -29.10
C TYR A 132 1.94 -16.87 -28.81
N SER A 133 3.21 -16.53 -29.11
CA SER A 133 4.37 -17.40 -28.86
C SER A 133 5.52 -16.60 -28.26
N SER A 134 6.33 -17.23 -27.41
CA SER A 134 7.58 -16.65 -26.90
C SER A 134 8.76 -16.87 -27.83
N GLU A 135 8.60 -17.73 -28.83
CA GLU A 135 9.61 -17.99 -29.85
C GLU A 135 9.54 -16.91 -30.94
N ILE A 136 10.71 -16.40 -31.34
CA ILE A 136 10.83 -15.52 -32.50
C ILE A 136 10.93 -16.42 -33.74
N LEU A 137 9.91 -16.33 -34.61
CA LEU A 137 9.88 -16.97 -35.93
C LEU A 137 10.67 -16.20 -36.99
#